data_AF-A0A0Q0DCN0-F1
#
_entry.id   AF-A0A0Q0DCN0-F1
#
_cell.length_a   1.000
_cell.length_b   1.000
_cell.length_c   1.000
_cell.angle_alpha   90.00
_cell.angle_beta   90.00
_cell.angle_gamma   90.00
#
_symmetry.space_group_name_H-M   'P 1'
#
loop_
_entity.id
_entity.type
_entity.pdbx_description
1 polymer ?
#
loop_
_entity_poly.entity_id
_entity_poly.type
_entity_poly.pdbx_seq_one_letter_code
_entity_poly.pdbx_strand_id
1 'polypeptide(L)' 'MGIPTKLFTPIFVCSRLTGWAAHVFEQRANNRIIRPSAEYIGVEQRSFVPIEQR' A
#
# COMPACT_ATOMS: atom_id res chain seq x y z
N MET A 1 -10.60 -5.58 31.34
CA MET A 1 -10.67 -6.48 30.17
C MET A 1 -9.44 -7.38 30.03
N GLY A 2 -8.25 -7.00 30.55
CA GLY A 2 -7.11 -7.93 30.64
C GLY A 2 -6.58 -8.41 29.28
N ILE A 3 -6.80 -7.63 28.21
CA ILE A 3 -6.47 -8.04 26.85
C ILE A 3 -4.97 -7.86 26.63
N PRO A 4 -4.23 -8.91 26.21
CA PRO A 4 -2.82 -8.79 25.86
C PRO A 4 -2.58 -7.73 24.78
N THR A 5 -1.55 -6.90 24.93
CA THR A 5 -1.22 -5.81 23.98
C THR A 5 -1.10 -6.28 22.54
N LYS A 6 -0.59 -7.49 22.33
CA LYS A 6 -0.49 -8.13 20.99
C LYS A 6 -1.84 -8.32 20.27
N LEU A 7 -2.96 -8.24 20.99
CA LEU A 7 -4.30 -8.41 20.43
C LEU A 7 -4.99 -7.08 20.10
N PHE A 8 -4.38 -5.94 20.39
CA PHE A 8 -5.00 -4.64 20.12
C PHE A 8 -5.18 -4.38 18.63
N THR A 9 -4.19 -4.72 17.81
CA THR A 9 -4.27 -4.57 16.35
C THR A 9 -5.34 -5.49 15.72
N PRO A 10 -5.46 -6.78 16.08
CA PRO A 10 -6.59 -7.61 15.66
C PRO A 10 -7.97 -7.04 16.02
N ILE A 11 -8.15 -6.55 17.25
CA ILE A 11 -9.44 -6.01 17.70
C ILE A 11 -9.82 -4.76 16.89
N PHE A 12 -8.85 -3.91 16.58
CA PHE A 12 -9.05 -2.76 15.69
C PHE A 12 -9.57 -3.22 14.31
N VAL A 13 -8.95 -4.26 13.74
CA VAL A 13 -9.35 -4.82 12.44
C VAL A 13 -10.78 -5.36 12.48
N CYS A 14 -11.15 -6.12 13.52
CA CYS A 14 -12.50 -6.67 13.66
C CYS A 14 -13.59 -5.60 13.55
N SER A 15 -13.33 -4.41 14.11
CA SER A 15 -14.27 -3.31 14.01
C SER A 15 -14.12 -2.45 12.74
N ARG A 16 -12.93 -2.33 12.13
CA ARG A 16 -12.76 -1.53 10.90
C ARG A 16 -13.10 -2.27 9.62
N LEU A 17 -13.17 -3.60 9.67
CA LEU A 17 -13.53 -4.43 8.52
C LEU A 17 -14.84 -3.98 7.86
N THR A 18 -15.85 -3.60 8.64
CA THR A 18 -17.15 -3.13 8.12
C THR A 18 -17.01 -1.84 7.31
N GLY A 19 -16.22 -0.87 7.78
CA GLY A 19 -15.95 0.38 7.07
C GLY A 19 -15.15 0.16 5.79
N TRP A 20 -14.14 -0.73 5.83
CA TRP A 20 -13.40 -1.09 4.62
C TRP A 20 -14.31 -1.77 3.57
N ALA A 21 -15.18 -2.68 3.99
CA ALA A 21 -16.13 -3.32 3.09
C ALA A 21 -17.11 -2.30 2.46
N ALA A 22 -17.61 -1.35 3.25
CA ALA A 22 -18.46 -0.26 2.75
C ALA A 22 -17.76 0.56 1.66
N HIS A 23 -16.53 1.02 1.91
CA HIS A 23 -15.74 1.75 0.91
C HIS A 23 -15.41 0.92 -0.32
N VAL A 24 -15.20 -0.39 -0.19
CA VAL A 24 -15.04 -1.29 -1.33
C VAL A 24 -16.31 -1.33 -2.18
N PHE A 25 -17.49 -1.37 -1.58
CA PHE A 25 -18.75 -1.32 -2.33
C PHE A 25 -18.96 0.03 -3.02
N GLU A 26 -18.67 1.14 -2.34
CA GLU A 26 -18.69 2.48 -2.94
C GLU A 26 -17.75 2.58 -4.15
N GLN A 27 -16.52 2.10 -4.00
CA GLN A 27 -15.55 2.04 -5.09
C GLN A 27 -16.07 1.17 -6.24
N ARG A 28 -16.68 0.01 -5.98
CA ARG A 28 -17.23 -0.85 -7.03
C ARG A 28 -18.41 -0.22 -7.78
N ALA A 29 -19.21 0.63 -7.12
CA ALA A 29 -20.33 1.32 -7.76
C ALA A 29 -19.89 2.35 -8.82
N ASN A 30 -18.71 2.97 -8.64
CA ASN A 30 -18.11 3.88 -9.63
C ASN A 30 -16.60 3.62 -9.78
N ASN A 31 -16.27 2.45 -10.34
CA ASN A 31 -14.95 1.87 -10.23
C ASN A 31 -13.89 2.54 -11.12
N ARG A 32 -13.00 3.31 -10.49
CA ARG A 32 -11.81 3.88 -11.14
C ARG A 32 -10.54 3.39 -10.46
N ILE A 33 -9.65 2.74 -11.22
CA ILE A 33 -8.35 2.31 -10.71
C ILE A 33 -7.50 3.53 -10.29
N ILE A 34 -6.91 3.46 -9.10
CA ILE A 34 -5.98 4.47 -8.60
C ILE A 34 -4.64 4.25 -9.29
N ARG A 35 -4.17 5.23 -10.08
CA ARG A 35 -2.88 5.21 -10.78
C ARG A 35 -2.02 6.38 -10.30
N PRO A 36 -1.26 6.20 -9.21
CA PRO A 36 -0.30 7.21 -8.79
C PRO A 36 0.85 7.28 -9.79
N SER A 37 1.40 8.47 -9.98
CA SER A 37 2.64 8.72 -10.70
C SER A 37 3.70 9.18 -9.72
N ALA A 38 4.97 8.92 -10.03
CA ALA A 38 6.10 9.45 -9.29
C ALA A 38 6.89 10.41 -10.18
N GLU A 39 7.47 11.43 -9.56
CA GLU A 39 8.46 12.29 -10.22
C GLU A 39 9.83 11.58 -10.16
N TYR A 40 10.48 11.43 -11.31
CA TYR A 40 11.80 10.83 -11.37
C TYR A 40 12.86 11.88 -11.03
N ILE A 41 13.49 11.72 -9.87
CA ILE A 41 14.63 12.53 -9.40
C ILE A 41 15.96 11.75 -9.43
N GLY A 42 15.99 10.62 -10.14
CA GLY A 42 17.19 9.82 -10.30
C GLY A 42 18.16 10.40 -11.33
N VAL A 43 19.31 9.77 -11.46
CA VAL A 43 20.31 10.16 -12.47
C VAL A 43 19.84 9.81 -13.88
N GLU A 44 20.32 10.56 -14.86
CA GLU A 44 20.12 10.27 -16.28
C GLU A 44 20.66 8.88 -16.69
N GLN A 45 20.42 8.49 -17.94
CA GLN A 45 20.88 7.23 -18.50
C GLN A 45 22.37 6.99 -18.21
N ARG A 46 22.67 5.90 -17.50
CA ARG A 46 24.04 5.49 -17.20
C ARG A 46 24.55 4.49 -18.22
N SER A 47 25.81 4.64 -18.63
CA SER A 47 26.52 3.61 -19.39
C SER A 47 26.63 2.32 -18.57
N PHE A 48 26.38 1.19 -19.21
CA PHE A 48 26.58 -0.11 -18.59
C PHE A 48 28.08 -0.40 -18.44
N VAL A 49 28.51 -0.80 -17.25
CA VAL A 49 29.88 -1.25 -16.98
C VAL A 49 29.88 -2.77 -16.78
N PRO A 50 30.59 -3.55 -17.63
CA PRO A 50 30.78 -5.00 -17.46
C PRO A 50 31.32 -5.31 -16.07
N ILE A 51 30.92 -6.46 -15.51
CA ILE A 51 31.22 -6.78 -14.10
C ILE A 51 32.72 -6.82 -13.82
N GLU A 52 33.53 -7.19 -14.80
CA GLU A 52 34.99 -7.24 -14.74
C GLU A 52 35.65 -5.84 -14.68
N GLN A 53 34.89 -4.78 -14.97
CA GLN A 53 35.35 -3.39 -15.08
C GLN A 53 34.64 -2.44 -14.08
N ARG A 54 33.86 -2.99 -13.14
CA ARG A 54 33.15 -2.23 -12.11
C ARG A 54 34.05 -1.80 -10.96
#